data_AF-A0A9D8V003-F1
#
_entry.id   AF-A0A9D8V003-F1
#
_cell.length_a   1.000
_cell.length_b   1.000
_cell.length_c   1.000
_cell.angle_alpha   90.00
_cell.angle_beta   90.00
_cell.angle_gamma   90.00
#
_symmetry.space_group_name_H-M   'P 1'
#
loop_
_entity.id
_entity.type
_entity.pdbx_description
1 polymer ?
#
loop_
_entity_poly.entity_id
_entity_poly.type
_entity_poly.pdbx_seq_one_letter_code
_entity_poly.pdbx_strand_id
1 'polypeptide(L)'
;MIRFLNVISLLLVVAVSVGLYNLKYKVEAQERERSALRQEILNERDAIRVLRAEWSYLTQPERLQALADRHLELEALKASQIATFDELPMPPRDNDLFGPHGRQPLGGYAGGSVPGTEVR
;
A
#
# COMPACT_ATOMS: atom_id res chain seq x y z
N MET A 1 73.26 -5.39 4.99
CA MET A 1 72.13 -5.29 4.03
C MET A 1 71.04 -6.31 4.32
N ILE A 2 71.32 -7.62 4.46
CA ILE A 2 70.32 -8.66 4.77
C ILE A 2 69.51 -8.40 6.05
N ARG A 3 70.15 -7.90 7.12
CA ARG A 3 69.45 -7.55 8.37
C ARG A 3 68.38 -6.46 8.19
N PHE A 4 68.60 -5.52 7.28
CA PHE A 4 67.65 -4.44 6.99
C PHE A 4 66.42 -4.98 6.24
N LEU A 5 66.66 -5.89 5.28
CA LEU A 5 65.63 -6.63 4.57
C LEU A 5 64.72 -7.42 5.54
N ASN A 6 65.31 -8.13 6.51
CA ASN A 6 64.55 -8.88 7.50
C ASN A 6 63.68 -7.98 8.39
N VAL A 7 64.17 -6.81 8.79
CA VAL A 7 63.40 -5.84 9.59
C VAL A 7 62.21 -5.29 8.78
N ILE A 8 62.41 -4.99 7.49
CA ILE A 8 61.32 -4.56 6.60
C ILE A 8 60.29 -5.68 6.44
N SER A 9 60.71 -6.92 6.20
CA SER A 9 59.80 -8.06 6.08
C SER A 9 59.00 -8.29 7.35
N LEU A 10 59.63 -8.17 8.53
CA LEU A 10 58.94 -8.27 9.81
C LEU A 10 57.88 -7.17 9.97
N LEU A 11 58.23 -5.92 9.65
CA LEU A 11 57.29 -4.80 9.70
C LEU A 11 56.12 -4.98 8.72
N LEU A 12 56.39 -5.53 7.54
CA LEU A 12 55.36 -5.78 6.53
C LEU A 12 54.36 -6.84 7.02
N VAL A 13 54.85 -7.94 7.61
CA VAL A 13 54.01 -8.98 8.22
C VAL A 13 53.16 -8.42 9.37
N VAL A 14 53.75 -7.58 10.22
CA VAL A 14 53.01 -6.92 11.32
C VAL A 14 51.93 -5.98 10.76
N ALA A 15 52.25 -5.17 9.75
CA ALA A 15 51.29 -4.26 9.12
C ALA A 15 50.12 -5.01 8.47
N VAL A 16 50.39 -6.12 7.77
CA VAL A 16 49.35 -6.97 7.18
C VAL A 16 48.48 -7.61 8.27
N SER A 17 49.09 -8.10 9.35
CA SER A 17 48.36 -8.71 10.47
C SER A 17 47.43 -7.72 11.17
N VAL A 18 47.91 -6.48 11.41
CA VAL A 18 47.11 -5.39 11.96
C VAL A 18 46.01 -4.98 10.98
N GLY A 19 46.31 -4.87 9.69
CA GLY A 19 45.33 -4.58 8.64
C GLY A 19 44.22 -5.62 8.59
N LEU A 20 44.56 -6.91 8.65
CA LEU A 20 43.61 -8.02 8.67
C LEU A 20 42.75 -8.02 9.94
N TYR A 21 43.35 -7.71 11.10
CA TYR A 21 42.60 -7.58 12.35
C TYR A 21 41.58 -6.44 12.28
N ASN A 22 41.99 -5.28 11.76
CA ASN A 22 41.08 -4.15 11.53
C ASN A 22 39.98 -4.50 10.52
N LEU A 23 40.31 -5.24 9.46
CA LEU A 23 39.34 -5.71 8.48
C LEU A 23 38.34 -6.69 9.11
N LYS A 24 38.82 -7.65 9.89
CA LYS A 24 37.98 -8.59 10.64
C LYS A 24 37.04 -7.83 11.58
N TYR A 25 37.55 -6.86 12.33
CA TYR A 25 36.76 -6.06 13.26
C TYR A 25 35.68 -5.22 12.54
N LYS A 26 36.00 -4.68 11.35
CA LYS A 26 35.03 -3.97 10.51
C LYS A 26 33.95 -4.89 9.94
N VAL A 27 34.32 -6.13 9.58
CA VAL A 27 33.37 -7.14 9.10
C VAL A 27 32.46 -7.64 10.24
N GLU A 28 33.02 -7.82 11.44
CA GLU A 28 32.30 -8.30 12.62
C GLU A 28 31.33 -7.24 13.19
N ALA A 29 31.62 -5.95 12.98
CA ALA A 29 30.69 -4.85 13.29
C ALA A 29 29.45 -4.84 12.35
N GLN A 30 29.61 -5.24 11.08
CA GLN A 30 28.50 -5.35 10.12
C GLN A 30 27.65 -6.62 10.32
N GLU A 31 28.14 -7.60 11.09
CA GLU A 31 27.43 -8.86 11.31
C GLU A 31 26.33 -8.72 12.37
N ARG A 32 26.53 -7.87 13.39
CA ARG A 32 25.50 -7.58 14.42
C ARG A 32 24.31 -6.82 13.87
N GLU A 33 24.54 -5.92 12.93
CA GLU A 33 23.48 -5.15 12.28
C GLU A 33 22.64 -6.06 11.36
N ARG A 34 23.29 -7.01 10.67
CA ARG A 34 22.60 -8.02 9.85
C ARG A 34 21.77 -9.01 10.68
N SER A 35 22.19 -9.36 11.90
CA SER A 35 21.40 -10.25 12.76
C SER A 35 20.18 -9.56 13.33
N ALA A 36 20.31 -8.30 13.76
CA ALA A 36 19.20 -7.51 14.29
C ALA A 36 18.11 -7.31 13.22
N LEU A 37 18.50 -6.90 12.00
CA LEU A 37 17.56 -6.71 10.90
C LEU A 37 16.88 -8.02 10.48
N ARG A 38 17.59 -9.15 10.54
CA ARG A 38 16.99 -10.46 10.26
C ARG A 38 15.97 -10.87 11.31
N GLN A 39 16.19 -10.55 12.58
CA GLN A 39 15.21 -10.80 13.64
C GLN A 39 13.97 -9.92 13.49
N GLU A 40 14.14 -8.65 13.13
CA GLU A 40 13.04 -7.73 12.85
C GLU A 40 12.15 -8.23 11.70
N ILE A 41 12.76 -8.68 10.59
CA ILE A 41 12.03 -9.28 9.46
C ILE A 41 11.22 -10.52 9.87
N LEU A 42 11.74 -11.33 10.80
CA LEU A 42 11.01 -12.52 11.27
C LEU A 42 9.80 -12.13 12.11
N ASN A 43 9.95 -11.18 13.04
CA ASN A 43 8.86 -10.68 13.85
C ASN A 43 7.75 -10.05 13.00
N GLU A 44 8.10 -9.24 12.02
CA GLU A 44 7.13 -8.60 11.11
C GLU A 44 6.35 -9.64 10.30
N ARG A 45 7.03 -10.71 9.85
CA ARG A 45 6.38 -11.81 9.12
C ARG A 45 5.39 -12.57 9.98
N ASP A 46 5.67 -12.77 11.26
CA ASP A 46 4.74 -13.43 12.17
C ASP A 46 3.52 -12.55 12.45
N ALA A 47 3.70 -11.23 12.61
CA ALA A 47 2.58 -10.28 12.69
C ALA A 47 1.69 -10.33 11.44
N ILE A 48 2.27 -10.33 10.24
CA ILE A 48 1.53 -10.44 8.98
C ILE A 48 0.73 -11.75 8.89
N ARG A 49 1.27 -12.86 9.40
CA ARG A 49 0.54 -14.14 9.41
C ARG A 49 -0.70 -14.07 10.29
N VAL A 50 -0.60 -13.47 11.48
CA VAL A 50 -1.74 -13.27 12.38
C VAL A 50 -2.78 -12.38 11.72
N LEU A 51 -2.38 -11.22 11.19
CA LEU A 51 -3.31 -10.31 10.52
C LEU A 51 -3.99 -10.96 9.30
N ARG A 52 -3.27 -11.79 8.53
CA ARG A 52 -3.86 -12.52 7.40
C ARG A 52 -4.85 -13.59 7.87
N ALA A 53 -4.59 -14.24 9.01
CA ALA A 53 -5.54 -15.19 9.61
C ALA A 53 -6.81 -14.47 10.10
N GLU A 54 -6.66 -13.32 10.75
CA GLU A 54 -7.78 -12.47 11.18
C GLU A 54 -8.56 -11.95 9.98
N TRP A 55 -7.90 -11.47 8.93
CA TRP A 55 -8.56 -11.03 7.71
C TRP A 55 -9.32 -12.17 7.04
N SER A 56 -8.72 -13.36 6.96
CA SER A 56 -9.42 -14.55 6.45
C SER A 56 -10.65 -14.92 7.29
N TYR A 57 -10.65 -14.61 8.58
CA TYR A 57 -11.80 -14.82 9.46
C TYR A 57 -12.87 -13.73 9.27
N LEU A 58 -12.48 -12.46 9.11
CA LEU A 58 -13.41 -11.35 8.88
C LEU A 58 -14.03 -11.38 7.48
N THR A 59 -13.30 -11.85 6.48
CA THR A 59 -13.76 -11.92 5.08
C THR A 59 -14.46 -13.25 4.76
N GLN A 60 -14.84 -14.05 5.76
CA GLN A 60 -15.62 -15.26 5.52
C GLN A 60 -16.95 -14.89 4.83
N PRO A 61 -17.21 -15.41 3.61
CA PRO A 61 -18.36 -15.00 2.80
C PRO A 61 -19.67 -15.30 3.50
N GLU A 62 -19.72 -16.39 4.27
CA GLU A 62 -20.89 -16.82 5.04
C GLU A 62 -21.26 -15.81 6.15
N ARG A 63 -20.27 -15.22 6.84
CA ARG A 63 -20.52 -14.14 7.82
C ARG A 63 -20.91 -12.85 7.15
N LEU A 64 -20.27 -12.50 6.04
CA LEU A 64 -20.62 -11.31 5.24
C LEU A 64 -22.06 -11.39 4.73
N GLN A 65 -22.48 -12.56 4.25
CA GLN A 65 -23.84 -12.81 3.79
C GLN A 65 -24.84 -12.75 4.95
N ALA A 66 -24.54 -13.37 6.09
CA ALA A 66 -25.38 -13.26 7.29
C ALA A 66 -25.45 -11.84 7.89
N LEU A 67 -24.47 -10.97 7.63
CA LEU A 67 -24.52 -9.55 8.00
C LEU A 67 -25.33 -8.75 6.98
N ALA A 68 -25.14 -9.04 5.69
CA ALA A 68 -25.91 -8.46 4.60
C ALA A 68 -27.40 -8.77 4.80
N ASP A 69 -27.78 -10.03 4.98
CA ASP A 69 -29.18 -10.44 5.20
C ASP A 69 -29.84 -9.80 6.42
N ARG A 70 -29.05 -9.41 7.44
CA ARG A 70 -29.57 -8.81 8.68
C ARG A 70 -29.69 -7.29 8.64
N HIS A 71 -28.84 -6.61 7.88
CA HIS A 71 -28.73 -5.15 7.92
C HIS A 71 -28.99 -4.48 6.58
N LEU A 72 -28.95 -5.25 5.50
CA LEU A 72 -29.21 -4.83 4.14
C LEU A 72 -30.43 -5.63 3.66
N GLU A 73 -31.50 -4.96 3.26
CA GLU A 73 -32.65 -5.59 2.58
C GLU A 73 -32.26 -5.98 1.14
N LEU A 74 -31.14 -6.68 0.97
CA LEU A 74 -30.61 -7.08 -0.32
C LEU A 74 -31.37 -8.30 -0.82
N GLU A 75 -32.11 -8.13 -1.91
CA GLU A 75 -32.67 -9.26 -2.66
C GLU A 75 -31.54 -10.05 -3.35
N ALA A 76 -31.74 -11.36 -3.50
CA ALA A 76 -30.84 -12.21 -4.26
C ALA A 76 -30.61 -11.63 -5.67
N LEU A 77 -29.35 -11.57 -6.09
CA LEU A 77 -28.96 -11.03 -7.40
C LEU A 77 -29.71 -11.78 -8.51
N LYS A 78 -30.69 -11.11 -9.13
CA LYS A 78 -31.44 -11.67 -10.25
C LYS A 78 -30.53 -11.68 -11.48
N ALA A 79 -30.52 -12.77 -12.25
CA ALA A 79 -29.68 -12.90 -13.45
C ALA A 79 -29.90 -11.75 -14.46
N SER A 80 -31.08 -11.12 -14.45
CA SER A 80 -31.40 -9.94 -15.25
C SER A 80 -30.67 -8.65 -14.83
N GLN A 81 -30.01 -8.61 -13.67
CA GLN A 81 -29.22 -7.48 -13.20
C GLN A 81 -27.75 -7.57 -13.65
N ILE A 82 -27.36 -8.69 -14.24
CA ILE A 82 -26.03 -8.89 -14.82
C ILE A 82 -26.10 -8.41 -16.27
N ALA A 83 -25.77 -7.13 -16.48
CA ALA A 83 -25.69 -6.54 -17.81
C ALA A 83 -24.28 -6.69 -18.38
N THR A 84 -24.19 -7.00 -19.66
CA THR A 84 -22.94 -6.93 -20.43
C THR A 84 -22.66 -5.49 -20.83
N PHE A 85 -21.41 -5.11 -21.08
CA PHE A 85 -21.03 -3.73 -21.42
C PHE A 85 -21.84 -3.13 -22.59
N ASP A 86 -22.23 -3.97 -23.55
CA ASP A 86 -23.04 -3.59 -24.71
C ASP A 86 -24.54 -3.35 -24.38
N GLU A 87 -25.02 -3.82 -23.23
CA GLU A 87 -26.40 -3.66 -22.76
C GLU A 87 -26.56 -2.42 -21.85
N LEU A 88 -25.46 -1.75 -21.53
CA LEU A 88 -25.50 -0.52 -20.76
C LEU A 88 -26.10 0.59 -21.64
N PRO A 89 -27.17 1.28 -21.17
CA PRO A 89 -27.67 2.43 -21.89
C PRO A 89 -26.54 3.44 -22.00
N MET A 90 -26.30 3.95 -23.21
CA MET A 90 -25.38 5.06 -23.39
C MET A 90 -25.81 6.18 -22.43
N PRO A 91 -24.87 6.71 -21.62
CA PRO A 91 -25.19 7.79 -20.71
C PRO A 91 -25.89 8.90 -21.50
N PRO A 92 -26.95 9.53 -20.93
CA PRO A 92 -27.67 10.59 -21.61
C PRO A 92 -26.64 11.57 -22.16
N ARG A 93 -26.59 11.72 -23.48
CA ARG A 93 -25.87 12.83 -24.10
C ARG A 93 -26.73 14.07 -23.91
N ASP A 94 -26.91 14.50 -22.66
CA ASP A 94 -27.19 15.89 -22.42
C ASP A 94 -25.89 16.63 -22.77
N ASN A 95 -25.94 17.35 -23.88
CA ASN A 95 -24.84 18.19 -24.33
C ASN A 95 -24.57 19.36 -23.34
N ASP A 96 -25.21 19.35 -22.18
CA ASP A 96 -25.16 20.35 -21.13
C ASP A 96 -24.18 19.96 -20.01
N LEU A 97 -23.88 18.67 -19.81
CA LEU A 97 -22.94 18.24 -18.76
C LEU A 97 -21.46 18.35 -19.20
N PHE A 98 -21.19 18.26 -20.51
CA PHE A 98 -19.83 18.32 -21.08
C PHE A 98 -19.69 19.31 -22.26
N GLY A 99 -20.68 20.16 -22.51
CA GLY A 99 -20.65 21.19 -23.56
C GLY A 99 -20.05 22.52 -23.09
N PRO A 100 -19.52 23.37 -24.00
CA PRO A 100 -18.89 24.65 -23.66
C PRO A 100 -19.90 25.76 -23.30
N HIS A 101 -21.18 25.43 -23.14
CA HIS A 101 -22.23 26.39 -22.81
C HIS A 101 -22.97 26.00 -21.54
N GLY A 102 -22.99 26.96 -20.62
CA GLY A 102 -23.95 26.99 -19.52
C GLY A 102 -23.53 26.15 -18.33
N ARG A 103 -22.85 26.78 -17.37
CA ARG A 103 -22.86 26.32 -15.98
C ARG A 103 -24.32 26.30 -15.51
N GLN A 104 -25.02 25.18 -15.68
CA GLN A 104 -26.21 24.92 -14.89
C GLN A 104 -25.70 24.71 -13.46
N PRO A 105 -26.05 25.61 -12.51
CA PRO A 105 -25.73 25.36 -11.13
C PRO A 105 -26.50 24.10 -10.74
N LEU A 106 -25.76 23.01 -10.52
CA LEU A 106 -26.30 21.77 -9.96
C LEU A 106 -27.03 22.17 -8.68
N GLY A 107 -28.36 22.04 -8.68
CA GLY A 107 -29.24 22.46 -7.60
C GLY A 107 -28.92 21.71 -6.32
N GLY A 108 -27.95 22.22 -5.56
CA GLY A 108 -27.65 21.77 -4.23
C GLY A 108 -28.70 22.29 -3.25
N TYR A 109 -29.02 21.48 -2.24
CA TYR A 109 -29.95 21.80 -1.15
C TYR A 109 -29.51 22.95 -0.21
N ALA A 110 -28.61 23.82 -0.68
CA ALA A 110 -28.14 25.00 0.01
C ALA A 110 -28.43 26.24 -0.84
N GLY A 111 -29.71 26.61 -0.92
CA GLY A 111 -30.15 27.78 -1.67
C GLY A 111 -31.63 28.00 -1.45
N GLY A 112 -31.96 28.65 -0.34
CA GLY A 112 -33.33 29.04 -0.02
C GLY A 112 -33.95 29.83 -1.15
N SER A 113 -35.20 29.49 -1.45
CA SER A 113 -36.27 30.31 -2.05
C SER A 113 -35.84 31.67 -2.62
N VAL A 114 -35.85 31.81 -3.93
CA VAL A 114 -36.11 33.10 -4.58
C VAL A 114 -37.30 32.93 -5.52
N PRO A 115 -38.53 33.27 -5.08
CA PRO A 115 -39.69 33.30 -5.96
C PRO A 115 -39.54 34.46 -6.95
N GLY A 116 -39.94 34.21 -8.19
CA GLY A 116 -39.77 35.12 -9.32
C GLY A 116 -40.27 36.53 -9.03
N THR A 117 -39.38 37.49 -9.26
CA THR A 117 -39.78 38.88 -9.50
C THR A 117 -40.00 39.05 -10.99
N GLU A 118 -41.26 39.00 -11.41
CA GLU A 118 -41.70 39.62 -12.65
C GLU A 118 -41.34 41.10 -12.60
N VAL A 119 -40.58 41.59 -13.59
CA VAL A 119 -40.52 43.02 -13.91
C VAL A 119 -40.61 43.16 -15.42
N ARG A 120 -41.85 43.45 -15.83
CA ARG A 120 -42.31 44.34 -16.91
C ARG A 120 -41.84 44.13 -18.34
#